data_AF-A0A1U7CQF2-F1
#
_entry.id   AF-A0A1U7CQF2-F1
#
_cell.length_a   1.000
_cell.length_b   1.000
_cell.length_c   1.000
_cell.angle_alpha   90.00
_cell.angle_beta   90.00
_cell.angle_gamma   90.00
#
_symmetry.space_group_name_H-M   'P 1'
#
loop_
_entity.id
_entity.type
_entity.pdbx_description
1 polymer ?
#
loop_
_entity_poly.entity_id
_entity_poly.type
_entity_poly.pdbx_seq_one_letter_code
_entity_poly.pdbx_strand_id
1 'polypeptide(L)'
;MSTDAQLQANRANAKKSCGPKTDEGKAKSRLNALKHGLRAKTGNPVLPHEDPAELEAKIQDWIDDYQPTNAVERELVSRAARISWSLDRAERYETALLARKVRKAMLRSRAKRTEKVCDLGRKLFYMAGKRLLPISGPAWTDDPSAFVARLEESPEGAQWLLDRWVEIRCLIISNEDWTFLDQFKFVRLLGKQPLAAIDDPELNEIFLAWETIEEKWGTRFWLQMQEMTPYEDPAFSAWRVWREIVPRPESPEAGVAFLRSIAEREIERLQDLLVDLEEIEGDDALELAEQASFSASDAFERLRRFQTARTRELLRTIDLLAKLRAAEKKATKEPNPPAPRKPAARPSSYRSDPIENLVAEGMTDYLAKLLEAGERPSRSPKNRANEANARESEPSTLQQVMNPVVGSLGSKRSQSGAGSSRPSEAAVEAEPDRAAGSNGSGPVCGGDGAVLS
;
A
#
# COMPACT_ATOMS: atom_id res chain seq x y z
N MET A 1 -21.57 -24.44 -23.95
CA MET A 1 -21.01 -25.27 -25.05
C MET A 1 -20.19 -24.37 -25.95
N SER A 2 -19.04 -24.84 -26.44
CA SER A 2 -18.16 -24.07 -27.34
C SER A 2 -18.79 -23.99 -28.74
N THR A 3 -18.74 -22.83 -29.39
CA THR A 3 -19.28 -22.65 -30.76
C THR A 3 -18.38 -23.30 -31.81
N ASP A 4 -18.93 -23.63 -32.99
CA ASP A 4 -18.18 -24.26 -34.08
C ASP A 4 -17.01 -23.39 -34.58
N ALA A 5 -17.19 -22.06 -34.57
CA ALA A 5 -16.13 -21.11 -34.86
C ALA A 5 -14.98 -21.19 -33.83
N GLN A 6 -15.29 -21.34 -32.54
CA GLN A 6 -14.28 -21.55 -31.50
C GLN A 6 -13.55 -22.90 -31.67
N LEU A 7 -14.25 -23.96 -32.09
CA LEU A 7 -13.64 -25.28 -32.33
C LEU A 7 -12.68 -25.26 -33.52
N GLN A 8 -13.04 -24.59 -34.62
CA GLN A 8 -12.15 -24.42 -35.77
C GLN A 8 -10.92 -23.57 -35.45
N ALA A 9 -11.09 -22.45 -34.75
CA ALA A 9 -9.98 -21.61 -34.32
C ALA A 9 -9.03 -22.36 -33.38
N ASN A 10 -9.55 -23.14 -32.43
CA ASN A 10 -8.74 -23.97 -31.52
C ASN A 10 -7.96 -25.06 -32.28
N ARG A 11 -8.56 -25.70 -33.29
CA ARG A 11 -7.88 -26.68 -34.15
C ARG A 11 -6.77 -26.05 -34.99
N ALA A 12 -6.97 -24.84 -35.51
CA ALA A 12 -5.96 -24.11 -36.26
C ALA A 12 -4.79 -23.66 -35.37
N ASN A 13 -5.08 -23.15 -34.17
CA ASN A 13 -4.07 -22.73 -33.19
C ASN A 13 -3.26 -23.92 -32.65
N ALA A 14 -3.90 -25.07 -32.45
CA ALA A 14 -3.21 -26.31 -32.03
C ALA A 14 -2.15 -26.77 -33.05
N LYS A 15 -2.38 -26.57 -34.36
CA LYS A 15 -1.41 -26.91 -35.41
C LYS A 15 -0.17 -25.98 -35.41
N LYS A 16 -0.31 -24.75 -34.91
CA LYS A 16 0.78 -23.76 -34.79
C LYS A 16 1.53 -23.86 -33.45
N SER A 17 0.85 -24.34 -32.41
CA SER A 17 1.40 -24.57 -31.08
C SER A 17 2.03 -25.96 -30.96
N CYS A 18 3.13 -26.21 -31.67
CA CYS A 18 3.98 -27.34 -31.31
C CYS A 18 4.78 -26.94 -30.06
N GLY A 19 4.50 -27.54 -28.92
CA GLY A 19 5.30 -27.33 -27.71
C GLY A 19 6.80 -27.56 -27.94
N PRO A 20 7.67 -27.15 -27.00
CA PRO A 20 9.11 -27.16 -27.20
C PRO A 20 9.64 -28.57 -27.55
N LYS A 21 10.32 -28.69 -28.69
CA LYS A 21 10.82 -29.98 -29.20
C LYS A 21 12.26 -30.28 -28.81
N THR A 22 13.06 -29.26 -28.50
CA THR A 22 14.46 -29.40 -28.07
C THR A 22 14.56 -29.61 -26.56
N ASP A 23 15.62 -30.28 -26.09
CA ASP A 23 15.80 -30.51 -24.66
C ASP A 23 16.04 -29.21 -23.89
N GLU A 24 16.72 -28.23 -24.49
CA GLU A 24 16.81 -26.85 -23.98
C GLU A 24 15.45 -26.16 -23.94
N GLY A 25 14.62 -26.32 -24.98
CA GLY A 25 13.27 -25.77 -25.03
C GLY A 25 12.35 -26.39 -23.99
N LYS A 26 12.46 -27.69 -23.75
CA LYS A 26 11.75 -28.41 -22.69
C LYS A 26 12.26 -27.97 -21.31
N ALA A 27 13.56 -27.75 -21.15
CA ALA A 27 14.17 -27.26 -19.91
C ALA A 27 13.79 -25.80 -19.58
N LYS A 28 13.55 -24.96 -20.59
CA LYS A 28 12.96 -23.62 -20.40
C LYS A 28 11.46 -23.71 -20.11
N SER A 29 10.72 -24.53 -20.85
CA SER A 29 9.28 -24.70 -20.66
C SER A 29 8.89 -25.34 -19.33
N ARG A 30 9.71 -26.23 -18.76
CA ARG A 30 9.46 -26.78 -17.40
C ARG A 30 9.52 -25.70 -16.31
N LEU A 31 10.27 -24.62 -16.54
CA LEU A 31 10.38 -23.50 -15.61
C LEU A 31 9.18 -22.54 -15.72
N ASN A 32 8.45 -22.52 -16.85
CA ASN A 32 7.27 -21.67 -17.03
C ASN A 32 6.08 -22.08 -16.14
N ALA A 33 5.99 -23.35 -15.75
CA ALA A 33 4.97 -23.84 -14.81
C ALA A 33 5.32 -23.54 -13.33
N LEU A 34 6.52 -23.01 -13.08
CA LEU A 34 7.12 -22.87 -11.76
C LEU A 34 6.67 -21.54 -11.13
N LYS A 35 5.46 -21.52 -10.56
CA LYS A 35 4.86 -20.29 -10.00
C LYS A 35 5.66 -19.60 -8.89
N HIS A 36 6.52 -20.34 -8.20
CA HIS A 36 7.22 -19.88 -6.98
C HIS A 36 8.51 -20.65 -6.67
N GLY A 37 8.75 -21.81 -7.31
CA GLY A 37 9.96 -22.63 -7.10
C GLY A 37 10.14 -23.30 -5.74
N LEU A 38 9.27 -23.04 -4.78
CA LEU A 38 9.39 -23.47 -3.38
C LEU A 38 9.37 -25.00 -3.15
N ARG A 39 9.00 -25.80 -4.18
CA ARG A 39 8.87 -27.28 -4.11
C ARG A 39 9.68 -28.06 -5.15
N ALA A 40 10.63 -27.45 -5.86
CA ALA A 40 11.46 -28.18 -6.81
C ALA A 40 12.40 -29.19 -6.09
N LYS A 41 12.41 -30.45 -6.55
CA LYS A 41 13.29 -31.52 -6.05
C LYS A 41 14.76 -31.34 -6.47
N THR A 42 14.99 -30.57 -7.54
CA THR A 42 16.32 -30.10 -7.92
C THR A 42 16.72 -29.02 -6.93
N GLY A 43 17.87 -29.14 -6.26
CA GLY A 43 18.34 -28.19 -5.26
C GLY A 43 18.29 -26.76 -5.78
N ASN A 44 17.26 -26.02 -5.37
CA ASN A 44 17.01 -24.61 -5.63
C ASN A 44 17.33 -24.14 -7.08
N PRO A 45 16.48 -24.46 -8.09
CA PRO A 45 16.74 -23.99 -9.45
C PRO A 45 16.78 -22.46 -9.47
N VAL A 46 17.80 -21.91 -10.13
CA VAL A 46 17.86 -20.50 -10.51
C VAL A 46 16.62 -20.21 -11.37
N LEU A 47 15.85 -19.18 -11.00
CA LEU A 47 14.67 -18.78 -11.77
C LEU A 47 15.12 -18.12 -13.09
N PRO A 48 14.27 -18.08 -14.14
CA PRO A 48 14.66 -17.53 -15.45
C PRO A 48 15.15 -16.07 -15.46
N HIS A 49 14.90 -15.30 -14.40
CA HIS A 49 15.30 -13.90 -14.24
C HIS A 49 16.39 -13.71 -13.18
N GLU A 50 16.87 -14.79 -12.58
CA GLU A 50 18.00 -14.74 -11.65
C GLU A 50 19.27 -15.09 -12.41
N ASP A 51 20.39 -14.47 -12.05
CA ASP A 51 21.68 -14.79 -12.64
C ASP A 51 22.29 -16.01 -11.94
N PRO A 52 22.55 -17.12 -12.66
CA PRO A 52 23.27 -18.26 -12.11
C PRO A 52 24.65 -17.90 -11.56
N ALA A 53 25.32 -16.89 -12.14
CA ALA A 53 26.64 -16.46 -11.70
C ALA A 53 26.61 -15.82 -10.31
N GLU A 54 25.56 -15.07 -9.97
CA GLU A 54 25.38 -14.48 -8.64
C GLU A 54 25.17 -15.56 -7.56
N LEU A 55 24.40 -16.61 -7.87
CA LEU A 55 24.23 -17.73 -6.94
C LEU A 55 25.55 -18.48 -6.74
N GLU A 56 26.29 -18.73 -7.80
CA GLU A 56 27.59 -19.41 -7.72
C GLU A 56 28.61 -18.56 -6.95
N ALA A 57 28.64 -17.23 -7.18
CA ALA A 57 29.47 -16.30 -6.41
C ALA A 57 29.11 -16.36 -4.91
N LYS A 58 27.83 -16.31 -4.55
CA LYS A 58 27.40 -16.45 -3.15
C LYS A 58 27.82 -17.79 -2.53
N ILE A 59 27.76 -18.88 -3.30
CA ILE A 59 28.24 -20.19 -2.83
C ILE A 59 29.74 -20.15 -2.60
N GLN A 60 30.50 -19.55 -3.53
CA GLN A 60 31.95 -19.43 -3.43
C GLN A 60 32.36 -18.56 -2.23
N ASP A 61 31.70 -17.41 -2.02
CA ASP A 61 31.92 -16.55 -0.85
C ASP A 61 31.76 -17.34 0.45
N TRP A 62 30.71 -18.15 0.57
CA TRP A 62 30.47 -18.98 1.75
C TRP A 62 31.54 -20.08 1.90
N ILE A 63 32.02 -20.66 0.81
CA ILE A 63 33.12 -21.63 0.83
C ILE A 63 34.41 -20.97 1.31
N ASP A 64 34.71 -19.76 0.83
CA ASP A 64 35.92 -19.02 1.18
C ASP A 64 35.90 -18.58 2.65
N ASP A 65 34.73 -18.15 3.16
CA ASP A 65 34.54 -17.77 4.56
C ASP A 65 34.64 -18.97 5.51
N TYR A 66 33.97 -20.09 5.17
CA TYR A 66 33.92 -21.25 6.08
C TYR A 66 35.14 -22.17 5.96
N GLN A 67 35.88 -22.12 4.86
CA GLN A 67 37.07 -22.95 4.58
C GLN A 67 36.82 -24.45 4.85
N PRO A 68 35.91 -25.11 4.11
CA PRO A 68 35.61 -26.52 4.31
C PRO A 68 36.83 -27.41 4.00
N THR A 69 37.18 -28.31 4.92
CA THR A 69 38.38 -29.17 4.80
C THR A 69 38.14 -30.46 4.01
N ASN A 70 36.89 -30.88 3.88
CA ASN A 70 36.50 -32.12 3.20
C ASN A 70 35.23 -31.95 2.37
N ALA A 71 34.91 -32.97 1.57
CA ALA A 71 33.76 -32.94 0.66
C ALA A 71 32.41 -32.80 1.37
N VAL A 72 32.27 -33.36 2.58
CA VAL A 72 31.04 -33.29 3.37
C VAL A 72 30.83 -31.86 3.88
N GLU A 73 31.86 -31.24 4.43
CA GLU A 73 31.80 -29.84 4.84
C GLU A 73 31.48 -28.92 3.67
N ARG A 74 32.13 -29.13 2.51
CA ARG A 74 31.89 -28.33 1.30
C ARG A 74 30.43 -28.41 0.86
N GLU A 75 29.83 -29.60 0.90
CA GLU A 75 28.42 -29.76 0.56
C GLU A 75 27.51 -29.07 1.58
N LEU A 76 27.80 -29.17 2.88
CA LEU A 76 27.01 -28.48 3.92
C LEU A 76 27.05 -26.96 3.78
N VAL A 77 28.24 -26.39 3.53
CA VAL A 77 28.41 -24.95 3.27
C VAL A 77 27.65 -24.52 2.02
N SER A 78 27.84 -25.24 0.91
CA SER A 78 27.14 -24.96 -0.36
C SER A 78 25.61 -25.05 -0.20
N ARG A 79 25.13 -26.03 0.57
CA ARG A 79 23.70 -26.17 0.88
C ARG A 79 23.20 -24.99 1.71
N ALA A 80 23.95 -24.55 2.71
CA ALA A 80 23.57 -23.41 3.54
C ALA A 80 23.46 -22.11 2.71
N ALA A 81 24.42 -21.86 1.81
CA ALA A 81 24.37 -20.74 0.87
C ALA A 81 23.12 -20.77 -0.03
N ARG A 82 22.78 -21.95 -0.58
CA ARG A 82 21.56 -22.14 -1.39
C ARG A 82 20.27 -21.93 -0.59
N ILE A 83 20.24 -22.32 0.69
CA ILE A 83 19.08 -22.06 1.56
C ILE A 83 18.96 -20.56 1.83
N SER A 84 20.06 -19.86 2.12
CA SER A 84 20.09 -18.40 2.26
C SER A 84 19.56 -17.72 1.00
N TRP A 85 20.02 -18.10 -0.20
CA TRP A 85 19.48 -17.58 -1.46
C TRP A 85 17.95 -17.77 -1.59
N SER A 86 17.44 -18.92 -1.15
CA SER A 86 16.00 -19.18 -1.14
C SER A 86 15.22 -18.28 -0.17
N LEU A 87 15.82 -17.90 0.96
CA LEU A 87 15.23 -16.97 1.92
C LEU A 87 15.21 -15.56 1.33
N ASP A 88 16.33 -15.09 0.77
CA ASP A 88 16.44 -13.79 0.10
C ASP A 88 15.40 -13.65 -1.03
N ARG A 89 15.16 -14.73 -1.78
CA ARG A 89 14.10 -14.79 -2.79
C ARG A 89 12.70 -14.68 -2.19
N ALA A 90 12.44 -15.38 -1.09
CA ALA A 90 11.13 -15.35 -0.43
C ALA A 90 10.82 -13.97 0.15
N GLU A 91 11.81 -13.29 0.73
CA GLU A 91 11.70 -11.92 1.24
C GLU A 91 11.43 -10.92 0.12
N ARG A 92 12.20 -10.95 -0.97
CA ARG A 92 11.93 -10.12 -2.16
C ARG A 92 10.51 -10.32 -2.70
N TYR A 93 10.05 -11.57 -2.75
CA TYR A 93 8.69 -11.89 -3.19
C TYR A 93 7.62 -11.35 -2.24
N GLU A 94 7.82 -11.47 -0.92
CA GLU A 94 6.93 -10.93 0.10
C GLU A 94 6.80 -9.41 -0.04
N THR A 95 7.94 -8.70 -0.09
CA THR A 95 7.99 -7.25 -0.28
C THR A 95 7.26 -6.82 -1.55
N ALA A 96 7.50 -7.50 -2.68
CA ALA A 96 6.83 -7.19 -3.94
C ALA A 96 5.31 -7.43 -3.88
N LEU A 97 4.85 -8.47 -3.19
CA LEU A 97 3.43 -8.74 -2.99
C LEU A 97 2.76 -7.69 -2.11
N LEU A 98 3.38 -7.30 -1.00
CA LEU A 98 2.88 -6.28 -0.09
C LEU A 98 2.83 -4.92 -0.77
N ALA A 99 3.91 -4.50 -1.43
CA ALA A 99 3.94 -3.25 -2.20
C ALA A 99 2.85 -3.21 -3.29
N ARG A 100 2.54 -4.35 -3.92
CA ARG A 100 1.43 -4.44 -4.88
C ARG A 100 0.06 -4.35 -4.19
N LYS A 101 -0.12 -4.89 -2.98
CA LYS A 101 -1.36 -4.74 -2.20
C LYS A 101 -1.59 -3.28 -1.82
N VAL A 102 -0.56 -2.61 -1.27
CA VAL A 102 -0.59 -1.19 -0.91
C VAL A 102 -1.03 -0.34 -2.11
N ARG A 103 -0.33 -0.45 -3.24
CA ARG A 103 -0.69 0.29 -4.47
C ARG A 103 -2.12 0.02 -4.93
N LYS A 104 -2.57 -1.23 -4.87
CA LYS A 104 -3.96 -1.58 -5.25
C LYS A 104 -4.99 -1.01 -4.28
N ALA A 105 -4.69 -0.96 -2.98
CA ALA A 105 -5.57 -0.40 -1.98
C ALA A 105 -5.73 1.11 -2.20
N MET A 106 -4.62 1.83 -2.41
CA MET A 106 -4.63 3.26 -2.74
C MET A 106 -5.43 3.55 -4.01
N LEU A 107 -5.16 2.84 -5.12
CA LEU A 107 -5.89 3.03 -6.37
C LEU A 107 -7.40 2.78 -6.23
N ARG A 108 -7.80 1.78 -5.43
CA ARG A 108 -9.22 1.51 -5.16
C ARG A 108 -9.87 2.60 -4.30
N SER A 109 -9.16 3.10 -3.30
CA SER A 109 -9.63 4.19 -2.45
C SER A 109 -9.92 5.43 -3.29
N ARG A 110 -8.95 5.84 -4.13
CA ARG A 110 -9.09 6.93 -5.09
C ARG A 110 -10.26 6.72 -6.05
N ALA A 111 -10.35 5.55 -6.70
CA ALA A 111 -11.44 5.25 -7.62
C ALA A 111 -12.83 5.36 -6.96
N LYS A 112 -12.97 4.89 -5.71
CA LYS A 112 -14.22 4.98 -4.94
C LYS A 112 -14.58 6.43 -4.61
N ARG A 113 -13.59 7.28 -4.29
CA ARG A 113 -13.82 8.71 -4.07
C ARG A 113 -14.24 9.41 -5.36
N THR A 114 -13.54 9.16 -6.47
CA THR A 114 -13.92 9.70 -7.78
C THR A 114 -15.35 9.30 -8.19
N GLU A 115 -15.75 8.04 -7.96
CA GLU A 115 -17.12 7.59 -8.21
C GLU A 115 -18.15 8.39 -7.41
N LYS A 116 -17.89 8.63 -6.11
CA LYS A 116 -18.74 9.48 -5.26
C LYS A 116 -18.80 10.92 -5.77
N VAL A 117 -17.67 11.49 -6.18
CA VAL A 117 -17.61 12.86 -6.74
C VAL A 117 -18.49 12.95 -7.98
N CYS A 118 -18.44 11.98 -8.88
CA CYS A 118 -19.31 11.95 -10.07
C CYS A 118 -20.80 11.86 -9.70
N ASP A 119 -21.16 11.02 -8.73
CA ASP A 119 -22.55 10.91 -8.25
C ASP A 119 -23.03 12.21 -7.60
N LEU A 120 -22.23 12.82 -6.73
CA LEU A 120 -22.53 14.09 -6.09
C LEU A 120 -22.63 15.23 -7.11
N GLY A 121 -21.70 15.34 -8.06
CA GLY A 121 -21.77 16.35 -9.12
C GLY A 121 -23.03 16.22 -10.00
N ARG A 122 -23.46 14.98 -10.29
CA ARG A 122 -24.73 14.73 -11.00
C ARG A 122 -25.94 15.16 -10.19
N LYS A 123 -25.92 14.95 -8.87
CA LYS A 123 -26.99 15.39 -7.95
C LYS A 123 -26.99 16.90 -7.75
N LEU A 124 -25.82 17.53 -7.67
CA LEU A 124 -25.66 18.97 -7.54
C LEU A 124 -26.32 19.73 -8.69
N PHE A 125 -26.18 19.22 -9.91
CA PHE A 125 -26.80 19.80 -11.10
C PHE A 125 -28.09 19.10 -11.54
N TYR A 126 -28.70 18.30 -10.68
CA TYR A 126 -30.01 17.72 -10.95
C TYR A 126 -31.07 18.81 -10.92
N MET A 127 -31.86 18.90 -11.98
CA MET A 127 -32.96 19.83 -12.10
C MET A 127 -34.27 19.07 -11.93
N ALA A 128 -34.96 19.29 -10.81
CA ALA A 128 -36.28 18.71 -10.59
C ALA A 128 -37.29 19.35 -11.56
N GLY A 129 -37.99 18.53 -12.35
CA GLY A 129 -39.13 18.99 -13.14
C GLY A 129 -40.45 18.87 -12.36
N LYS A 130 -41.53 19.43 -12.93
CA LYS A 130 -42.91 19.23 -12.43
C LYS A 130 -43.20 17.73 -12.32
N ARG A 131 -43.50 17.26 -11.10
CA ARG A 131 -43.85 15.87 -10.84
C ARG A 131 -45.34 15.66 -11.08
N LEU A 132 -45.68 14.63 -11.85
CA LEU A 132 -47.08 14.20 -12.05
C LEU A 132 -47.61 13.42 -10.82
N LEU A 133 -46.72 12.81 -10.03
CA LEU A 133 -47.05 12.05 -8.82
C LEU A 133 -45.97 12.29 -7.74
N PRO A 134 -46.31 12.28 -6.43
CA PRO A 134 -45.34 12.44 -5.34
C PRO A 134 -44.12 11.51 -5.41
N ILE A 135 -44.35 10.28 -5.90
CA ILE A 135 -43.38 9.19 -5.95
C ILE A 135 -42.45 9.30 -7.18
N SER A 136 -42.70 10.22 -8.12
CA SER A 136 -41.92 10.33 -9.36
C SER A 136 -40.58 11.07 -9.22
N GLY A 137 -40.19 11.42 -7.99
CA GLY A 137 -38.90 12.05 -7.69
C GLY A 137 -37.76 11.05 -7.45
N PRO A 138 -36.50 11.52 -7.42
CA PRO A 138 -35.40 10.69 -6.99
C PRO A 138 -35.59 10.25 -5.53
N ALA A 139 -35.05 9.09 -5.16
CA ALA A 139 -35.09 8.56 -3.79
C ALA A 139 -34.21 9.34 -2.79
N TRP A 140 -33.68 10.50 -3.19
CA TRP A 140 -32.78 11.34 -2.41
C TRP A 140 -33.27 12.78 -2.37
N THR A 141 -32.91 13.52 -1.33
CA THR A 141 -33.31 14.91 -1.12
C THR A 141 -32.41 15.87 -1.90
N ASP A 142 -33.01 16.79 -2.66
CA ASP A 142 -32.28 17.80 -3.42
C ASP A 142 -31.80 18.96 -2.53
N ASP A 143 -30.62 18.77 -1.93
CA ASP A 143 -29.96 19.73 -1.05
C ASP A 143 -28.58 20.10 -1.61
N PRO A 144 -28.46 21.22 -2.36
CA PRO A 144 -27.20 21.64 -2.94
C PRO A 144 -26.12 21.91 -1.90
N SER A 145 -26.49 22.42 -0.72
CA SER A 145 -25.53 22.72 0.35
C SER A 145 -24.88 21.44 0.87
N ALA A 146 -25.66 20.38 1.05
CA ALA A 146 -25.16 19.07 1.45
C ALA A 146 -24.28 18.42 0.37
N PHE A 147 -24.58 18.63 -0.92
CA PHE A 147 -23.74 18.12 -2.00
C PHE A 147 -22.40 18.84 -2.10
N VAL A 148 -22.38 20.18 -2.00
CA VAL A 148 -21.15 20.97 -1.97
C VAL A 148 -20.29 20.58 -0.76
N ALA A 149 -20.87 20.55 0.43
CA ALA A 149 -20.15 20.15 1.65
C ALA A 149 -19.51 18.75 1.52
N ARG A 150 -20.23 17.78 0.94
CA ARG A 150 -19.69 16.42 0.73
C ARG A 150 -18.63 16.33 -0.37
N LEU A 151 -18.68 17.20 -1.37
CA LEU A 151 -17.61 17.30 -2.37
C LEU A 151 -16.34 17.88 -1.73
N GLU A 152 -16.49 18.82 -0.81
CA GLU A 152 -15.40 19.44 -0.04
C GLU A 152 -14.74 18.51 1.00
N GLU A 153 -15.27 17.30 1.22
CA GLU A 153 -14.65 16.28 2.10
C GLU A 153 -13.43 15.57 1.47
N SER A 154 -13.09 15.83 0.21
CA SER A 154 -12.00 15.12 -0.48
C SER A 154 -11.27 16.00 -1.50
N PRO A 155 -9.95 15.80 -1.72
CA PRO A 155 -9.21 16.53 -2.75
C PRO A 155 -9.83 16.41 -4.13
N GLU A 156 -10.30 15.22 -4.51
CA GLU A 156 -10.93 15.04 -5.83
C GLU A 156 -12.25 15.81 -5.98
N GLY A 157 -13.02 15.98 -4.91
CA GLY A 157 -14.27 16.74 -4.93
C GLY A 157 -14.06 18.25 -4.87
N ALA A 158 -13.11 18.72 -4.06
CA ALA A 158 -12.70 20.13 -4.03
C ALA A 158 -12.12 20.57 -5.38
N GLN A 159 -11.24 19.75 -5.99
CA GLN A 159 -10.74 20.00 -7.34
C GLN A 159 -11.87 20.03 -8.36
N TRP A 160 -12.84 19.11 -8.26
CA TRP A 160 -13.98 19.09 -9.17
C TRP A 160 -14.82 20.38 -9.07
N LEU A 161 -15.05 20.90 -7.87
CA LEU A 161 -15.73 22.19 -7.66
C LEU A 161 -14.91 23.35 -8.21
N LEU A 162 -13.60 23.35 -7.96
CA LEU A 162 -12.66 24.36 -8.46
C LEU A 162 -12.72 24.46 -9.98
N ASP A 163 -12.69 23.32 -10.67
CA ASP A 163 -12.81 23.27 -12.13
C ASP A 163 -14.12 23.90 -12.63
N ARG A 164 -15.25 23.65 -11.94
CA ARG A 164 -16.54 24.25 -12.30
C ARG A 164 -16.55 25.76 -12.08
N TRP A 165 -15.95 26.25 -11.00
CA TRP A 165 -15.82 27.69 -10.77
C TRP A 165 -14.88 28.37 -11.77
N VAL A 166 -13.80 27.70 -12.18
CA VAL A 166 -12.93 28.17 -13.26
C VAL A 166 -13.69 28.25 -14.59
N GLU A 167 -14.53 27.27 -14.92
CA GLU A 167 -15.42 27.32 -16.09
C GLU A 167 -16.36 28.52 -16.05
N ILE A 168 -17.00 28.77 -14.90
CA ILE A 168 -17.86 29.95 -14.69
C ILE A 168 -17.07 31.25 -14.86
N ARG A 169 -15.87 31.36 -14.29
CA ARG A 169 -15.02 32.54 -14.45
C ARG A 169 -14.64 32.76 -15.93
N CYS A 170 -14.30 31.69 -16.65
CA CYS A 170 -14.03 31.77 -18.09
C CYS A 170 -15.25 32.26 -18.87
N LEU A 171 -16.45 31.78 -18.54
CA LEU A 171 -17.71 32.25 -19.15
C LEU A 171 -17.90 33.76 -18.92
N ILE A 172 -17.75 34.22 -17.67
CA ILE A 172 -17.86 35.65 -17.31
C ILE A 172 -16.89 36.51 -18.13
N ILE A 173 -15.63 36.07 -18.27
CA ILE A 173 -14.58 36.85 -18.95
C ILE A 173 -14.75 36.81 -20.48
N SER A 174 -15.29 35.72 -21.02
CA SER A 174 -15.47 35.55 -22.47
C SER A 174 -16.49 36.50 -23.09
N ASN A 175 -17.39 37.05 -22.27
CA ASN A 175 -18.51 37.89 -22.71
C ASN A 175 -19.42 37.19 -23.75
N GLU A 176 -19.51 35.86 -23.67
CA GLU A 176 -20.49 35.05 -24.41
C GLU A 176 -21.86 35.05 -23.70
N ASP A 177 -22.92 34.77 -24.45
CA ASP A 177 -24.28 34.69 -23.92
C ASP A 177 -24.41 33.52 -22.93
N TRP A 178 -24.98 33.76 -21.75
CA TRP A 178 -25.22 32.64 -20.84
C TRP A 178 -26.51 31.93 -21.15
N THR A 179 -26.48 30.62 -20.94
CA THR A 179 -27.68 29.80 -20.99
C THR A 179 -28.37 29.76 -19.62
N PHE A 180 -29.62 29.32 -19.62
CA PHE A 180 -30.36 28.97 -18.41
C PHE A 180 -29.57 28.00 -17.50
N LEU A 181 -28.83 27.06 -18.10
CA LEU A 181 -28.05 26.09 -17.35
C LEU A 181 -26.85 26.74 -16.64
N ASP A 182 -26.27 27.79 -17.20
CA ASP A 182 -25.12 28.46 -16.59
C ASP A 182 -25.56 29.27 -15.36
N GLN A 183 -26.69 29.98 -15.44
CA GLN A 183 -27.32 30.61 -14.28
C GLN A 183 -27.66 29.59 -13.20
N PHE A 184 -28.22 28.44 -13.59
CA PHE A 184 -28.52 27.36 -12.67
C PHE A 184 -27.25 26.82 -12.00
N LYS A 185 -26.21 26.50 -12.77
CA LYS A 185 -24.93 26.01 -12.24
C LYS A 185 -24.30 27.02 -11.27
N PHE A 186 -24.30 28.31 -11.61
CA PHE A 186 -23.76 29.37 -10.75
C PHE A 186 -24.38 29.34 -9.35
N VAL A 187 -25.71 29.30 -9.27
CA VAL A 187 -26.43 29.24 -8.00
C VAL A 187 -26.17 27.93 -7.25
N ARG A 188 -26.18 26.81 -7.97
CA ARG A 188 -26.02 25.49 -7.38
C ARG A 188 -24.61 25.28 -6.84
N LEU A 189 -23.58 25.82 -7.50
CA LEU A 189 -22.19 25.78 -7.03
C LEU A 189 -22.00 26.54 -5.70
N LEU A 190 -22.82 27.56 -5.42
CA LEU A 190 -22.86 28.23 -4.11
C LEU A 190 -23.55 27.39 -3.02
N GLY A 191 -24.00 26.18 -3.35
CA GLY A 191 -24.77 25.36 -2.42
C GLY A 191 -26.19 25.88 -2.18
N LYS A 192 -26.70 26.78 -3.03
CA LYS A 192 -28.00 27.45 -2.83
C LYS A 192 -29.08 26.92 -3.78
N GLN A 193 -30.34 27.06 -3.36
CA GLN A 193 -31.49 26.85 -4.23
C GLN A 193 -31.88 28.16 -4.93
N PRO A 194 -32.21 28.18 -6.23
CA PRO A 194 -32.61 29.41 -6.92
C PRO A 194 -33.77 30.16 -6.27
N LEU A 195 -34.74 29.45 -5.69
CA LEU A 195 -35.87 30.07 -5.00
C LEU A 195 -35.51 30.75 -3.66
N ALA A 196 -34.31 30.51 -3.13
CA ALA A 196 -33.82 31.22 -1.95
C ALA A 196 -33.51 32.69 -2.25
N ALA A 197 -33.43 33.10 -3.52
CA ALA A 197 -33.09 34.48 -3.92
C ALA A 197 -34.03 35.55 -3.35
N ILE A 198 -35.24 35.20 -2.92
CA ILE A 198 -36.18 36.16 -2.31
C ILE A 198 -35.90 36.46 -0.84
N ASP A 199 -35.10 35.60 -0.18
CA ASP A 199 -34.80 35.66 1.25
C ASP A 199 -33.28 35.79 1.52
N ASP A 200 -32.43 35.36 0.58
CA ASP A 200 -30.96 35.42 0.65
C ASP A 200 -30.45 36.70 -0.06
N PRO A 201 -29.86 37.68 0.67
CA PRO A 201 -29.44 38.95 0.10
C PRO A 201 -28.37 38.85 -1.00
N GLU A 202 -27.37 37.99 -0.83
CA GLU A 202 -26.29 37.82 -1.82
C GLU A 202 -26.82 37.16 -3.09
N LEU A 203 -27.69 36.15 -2.93
CA LEU A 203 -28.35 35.52 -4.07
C LEU A 203 -29.32 36.48 -4.77
N ASN A 204 -30.00 37.36 -4.02
CA ASN A 204 -30.81 38.43 -4.62
C ASN A 204 -29.94 39.37 -5.46
N GLU A 205 -28.78 39.78 -4.95
CA GLU A 205 -27.84 40.65 -5.67
C GLU A 205 -27.31 40.00 -6.96
N ILE A 206 -27.06 38.69 -6.95
CA ILE A 206 -26.69 37.93 -8.18
C ILE A 206 -27.77 38.07 -9.26
N PHE A 207 -29.04 37.90 -8.88
CA PHE A 207 -30.16 38.00 -9.82
C PHE A 207 -30.36 39.45 -10.30
N LEU A 208 -30.16 40.43 -9.42
CA LEU A 208 -30.19 41.84 -9.79
C LEU A 208 -29.01 42.24 -10.68
N ALA A 209 -27.84 41.63 -10.50
CA ALA A 209 -26.70 41.81 -11.39
C ALA A 209 -27.04 41.30 -12.81
N TRP A 210 -27.67 40.12 -12.93
CA TRP A 210 -28.19 39.65 -14.21
C TRP A 210 -29.22 40.62 -14.79
N GLU A 211 -30.18 41.07 -13.99
CA GLU A 211 -31.21 42.03 -14.41
C GLU A 211 -30.64 43.39 -14.85
N THR A 212 -29.51 43.83 -14.28
CA THR A 212 -28.80 45.06 -14.68
C THR A 212 -28.00 44.85 -15.97
N ILE A 213 -27.44 43.65 -16.20
CA ILE A 213 -26.69 43.32 -17.42
C ILE A 213 -27.63 43.21 -18.62
N GLU A 214 -28.72 42.47 -18.47
CA GLU A 214 -29.72 42.26 -19.52
C GLU A 214 -31.13 42.31 -18.93
N GLU A 215 -32.01 43.09 -19.56
CA GLU A 215 -33.38 43.28 -19.12
C GLU A 215 -34.12 41.92 -19.02
N LYS A 216 -34.76 41.68 -17.88
CA LYS A 216 -35.52 40.46 -17.54
C LYS A 216 -34.68 39.20 -17.37
N TRP A 217 -33.36 39.26 -17.42
CA TRP A 217 -32.54 38.05 -17.38
C TRP A 217 -32.64 37.31 -16.04
N GLY A 218 -32.45 38.02 -14.92
CA GLY A 218 -32.60 37.45 -13.58
C GLY A 218 -34.05 37.08 -13.27
N THR A 219 -34.99 37.98 -13.61
CA THR A 219 -36.41 37.76 -13.33
C THR A 219 -36.99 36.58 -14.11
N ARG A 220 -36.63 36.40 -15.39
CA ARG A 220 -37.08 35.24 -16.20
C ARG A 220 -36.53 33.93 -15.66
N PHE A 221 -35.24 33.90 -15.29
CA PHE A 221 -34.63 32.72 -14.68
C PHE A 221 -35.37 32.32 -13.39
N TRP A 222 -35.65 33.30 -12.52
CA TRP A 222 -36.39 33.06 -11.28
C TRP A 222 -37.80 32.50 -11.53
N LEU A 223 -38.56 33.13 -12.42
CA LEU A 223 -39.93 32.70 -12.76
C LEU A 223 -39.94 31.29 -13.36
N GLN A 224 -38.97 30.96 -14.20
CA GLN A 224 -38.83 29.62 -14.76
C GLN A 224 -38.48 28.58 -13.68
N MET A 225 -37.59 28.91 -12.74
CA MET A 225 -37.30 28.04 -11.61
C MET A 225 -38.53 27.82 -10.72
N GLN A 226 -39.30 28.87 -10.45
CA GLN A 226 -40.57 28.76 -9.73
C GLN A 226 -41.54 27.84 -10.45
N GLU A 227 -41.68 27.99 -11.76
CA GLU A 227 -42.57 27.14 -12.55
C GLU A 227 -42.15 25.66 -12.49
N MET A 228 -40.86 25.36 -12.56
CA MET A 228 -40.36 23.98 -12.58
C MET A 228 -40.33 23.31 -11.20
N THR A 229 -40.36 24.09 -10.13
CA THR A 229 -40.29 23.57 -8.76
C THR A 229 -41.56 22.78 -8.41
N PRO A 230 -41.45 21.55 -7.86
CA PRO A 230 -42.61 20.77 -7.45
C PRO A 230 -43.47 21.48 -6.39
N TYR A 231 -44.80 21.35 -6.52
CA TYR A 231 -45.76 21.90 -5.54
C TYR A 231 -45.66 21.28 -4.13
N GLU A 232 -45.10 20.08 -4.04
CA GLU A 232 -44.97 19.31 -2.79
C GLU A 232 -43.67 19.62 -2.03
N ASP A 233 -42.80 20.49 -2.58
CA ASP A 233 -41.61 20.99 -1.86
C ASP A 233 -42.08 21.79 -0.62
N PRO A 234 -41.54 21.53 0.59
CA PRO A 234 -42.03 22.17 1.79
C PRO A 234 -42.04 23.70 1.72
N ALA A 235 -43.21 24.26 2.03
CA ALA A 235 -43.52 25.69 2.23
C ALA A 235 -43.57 26.55 0.95
N PHE A 236 -44.77 26.67 0.39
CA PHE A 236 -45.23 27.86 -0.34
C PHE A 236 -44.47 28.21 -1.64
N SER A 237 -43.74 27.26 -2.26
CA SER A 237 -42.92 27.48 -3.47
C SER A 237 -43.70 28.17 -4.62
N ALA A 238 -44.92 27.72 -4.88
CA ALA A 238 -45.81 28.30 -5.89
C ALA A 238 -46.44 29.66 -5.49
N TRP A 239 -46.32 30.08 -4.23
CA TRP A 239 -46.83 31.36 -3.72
C TRP A 239 -45.71 32.36 -3.40
N ARG A 240 -44.45 31.97 -3.61
CA ARG A 240 -43.32 32.90 -3.58
C ARG A 240 -43.52 33.95 -4.68
N VAL A 241 -43.04 35.17 -4.44
CA VAL A 241 -43.09 36.26 -5.42
C VAL A 241 -41.71 36.88 -5.46
N TRP A 242 -41.23 37.18 -6.67
CA TRP A 242 -39.96 37.88 -6.87
C TRP A 242 -39.95 39.21 -6.09
N ARG A 243 -38.85 39.51 -5.41
CA ARG A 243 -38.64 40.72 -4.62
C ARG A 243 -37.20 41.19 -4.78
N GLU A 244 -37.00 42.50 -4.88
CA GLU A 244 -35.67 43.12 -4.83
C GLU A 244 -35.44 43.58 -3.40
N ILE A 245 -34.59 42.86 -2.66
CA ILE A 245 -34.35 43.09 -1.23
C ILE A 245 -33.01 43.80 -0.97
N VAL A 246 -32.19 43.96 -2.01
CA VAL A 246 -30.92 44.70 -2.00
C VAL A 246 -30.90 45.68 -3.19
N PRO A 247 -30.08 46.74 -3.16
CA PRO A 247 -29.97 47.66 -4.29
C PRO A 247 -29.40 46.97 -5.52
N ARG A 248 -29.82 47.40 -6.71
CA ARG A 248 -29.25 46.95 -7.98
C ARG A 248 -27.83 47.50 -8.17
N PRO A 249 -26.93 46.77 -8.85
CA PRO A 249 -25.65 47.32 -9.30
C PRO A 249 -25.84 48.57 -10.16
N GLU A 250 -24.91 49.52 -10.05
CA GLU A 250 -25.00 50.85 -10.68
C GLU A 250 -24.93 50.81 -12.22
N SER A 251 -24.29 49.78 -12.77
CA SER A 251 -24.13 49.59 -14.22
C SER A 251 -23.99 48.11 -14.59
N PRO A 252 -24.14 47.74 -15.88
CA PRO A 252 -23.85 46.39 -16.36
C PRO A 252 -22.43 45.92 -16.00
N GLU A 253 -21.44 46.80 -16.11
CA GLU A 253 -20.04 46.50 -15.77
C GLU A 253 -19.87 46.23 -14.28
N ALA A 254 -20.58 46.96 -13.42
CA ALA A 254 -20.60 46.70 -11.98
C ALA A 254 -21.23 45.34 -11.67
N GLY A 255 -22.30 44.96 -12.39
CA GLY A 255 -22.93 43.64 -12.30
C GLY A 255 -21.97 42.51 -12.70
N VAL A 256 -21.28 42.63 -13.83
CA VAL A 256 -20.27 41.65 -14.27
C VAL A 256 -19.12 41.54 -13.29
N ALA A 257 -18.62 42.68 -12.77
CA ALA A 257 -17.55 42.70 -11.79
C ALA A 257 -17.96 42.01 -10.47
N PHE A 258 -19.20 42.20 -10.03
CA PHE A 258 -19.75 41.51 -8.86
C PHE A 258 -19.79 39.99 -9.07
N LEU A 259 -20.36 39.51 -10.17
CA LEU A 259 -20.40 38.07 -10.49
C LEU A 259 -18.99 37.46 -10.59
N ARG A 260 -18.05 38.19 -11.19
CA ARG A 260 -16.64 37.78 -11.28
C ARG A 260 -16.00 37.65 -9.89
N SER A 261 -16.26 38.61 -9.00
CA SER A 261 -15.70 38.61 -7.65
C SER A 261 -16.13 37.39 -6.83
N ILE A 262 -17.36 36.92 -7.03
CA ILE A 262 -17.86 35.68 -6.40
C ILE A 262 -17.07 34.48 -6.91
N ALA A 263 -16.92 34.35 -8.23
CA ALA A 263 -16.17 33.25 -8.82
C ALA A 263 -14.69 33.25 -8.39
N GLU A 264 -14.06 34.42 -8.33
CA GLU A 264 -12.68 34.57 -7.86
C GLU A 264 -12.52 34.17 -6.38
N ARG A 265 -13.44 34.63 -5.53
CA ARG A 265 -13.46 34.27 -4.10
C ARG A 265 -13.62 32.77 -3.87
N GLU A 266 -14.55 32.12 -4.58
CA GLU A 266 -14.75 30.67 -4.45
C GLU A 266 -13.57 29.86 -4.98
N ILE A 267 -12.92 30.34 -6.06
CA ILE A 267 -11.69 29.72 -6.57
C ILE A 267 -10.58 29.78 -5.52
N GLU A 268 -10.35 30.95 -4.91
CA GLU A 268 -9.33 31.13 -3.87
C GLU A 268 -9.62 30.24 -2.66
N ARG A 269 -10.86 30.25 -2.15
CA ARG A 269 -11.29 29.39 -1.05
C ARG A 269 -11.06 27.90 -1.32
N LEU A 270 -11.39 27.43 -2.51
CA LEU A 270 -11.23 26.02 -2.89
C LEU A 270 -9.76 25.65 -3.12
N GLN A 271 -8.92 26.58 -3.57
CA GLN A 271 -7.48 26.37 -3.66
C GLN A 271 -6.85 26.19 -2.28
N ASP A 272 -7.24 27.03 -1.31
CA ASP A 272 -6.77 26.91 0.07
C ASP A 272 -7.25 25.60 0.70
N LEU A 273 -8.53 25.27 0.54
CA LEU A 273 -9.09 24.00 1.04
C LEU A 273 -8.37 22.78 0.45
N LEU A 274 -7.98 22.83 -0.83
CA LEU A 274 -7.31 21.72 -1.49
C LEU A 274 -5.92 21.46 -0.88
N VAL A 275 -5.20 22.50 -0.46
CA VAL A 275 -3.92 22.35 0.27
C VAL A 275 -4.13 21.57 1.56
N ASP A 276 -5.13 21.95 2.37
CA ASP A 276 -5.43 21.30 3.65
C ASP A 276 -5.85 19.83 3.44
N LEU A 277 -6.68 19.55 2.43
CA LEU A 277 -7.16 18.19 2.15
C LEU A 277 -6.05 17.29 1.59
N GLU A 278 -5.11 17.81 0.81
CA GLU A 278 -3.97 17.05 0.30
C GLU A 278 -3.01 16.63 1.43
N GLU A 279 -2.84 17.48 2.46
CA GLU A 279 -2.08 17.14 3.66
C GLU A 279 -2.76 15.98 4.43
N ILE A 280 -4.06 16.09 4.69
CA ILE A 280 -4.84 15.04 5.37
C ILE A 280 -4.83 13.74 4.55
N GLU A 281 -4.98 13.81 3.22
CA GLU A 281 -4.91 12.63 2.38
C GLU A 281 -3.52 11.97 2.43
N GLY A 282 -2.45 12.76 2.56
CA GLY A 282 -1.10 12.23 2.76
C GLY A 282 -1.01 11.31 3.98
N ASP A 283 -1.61 11.73 5.10
CA ASP A 283 -1.65 10.97 6.34
C ASP A 283 -2.55 9.72 6.23
N ASP A 284 -3.76 9.86 5.67
CA ASP A 284 -4.68 8.74 5.42
C ASP A 284 -4.07 7.70 4.47
N ALA A 285 -3.35 8.15 3.45
CA ALA A 285 -2.66 7.28 2.50
C ALA A 285 -1.55 6.48 3.18
N LEU A 286 -0.86 7.07 4.16
CA LEU A 286 0.15 6.39 4.97
C LEU A 286 -0.51 5.31 5.85
N GLU A 287 -1.59 5.65 6.57
CA GLU A 287 -2.31 4.68 7.40
C GLU A 287 -2.84 3.51 6.57
N LEU A 288 -3.45 3.80 5.41
CA LEU A 288 -3.94 2.79 4.48
C LEU A 288 -2.81 1.92 3.93
N ALA A 289 -1.62 2.50 3.70
CA ALA A 289 -0.43 1.74 3.33
C ALA A 289 0.00 0.79 4.45
N GLU A 290 0.03 1.25 5.70
CA GLU A 290 0.38 0.43 6.85
C GLU A 290 -0.60 -0.73 7.03
N GLN A 291 -1.91 -0.47 6.97
CA GLN A 291 -2.93 -1.52 7.03
C GLN A 291 -2.76 -2.55 5.90
N ALA A 292 -2.39 -2.10 4.70
CA ALA A 292 -2.17 -2.97 3.54
C ALA A 292 -0.78 -3.67 3.54
N SER A 293 0.16 -3.20 4.37
CA SER A 293 1.51 -3.75 4.52
C SER A 293 1.53 -5.08 5.26
N PHE A 294 0.43 -5.46 5.92
CA PHE A 294 0.26 -6.76 6.54
C PHE A 294 -0.78 -7.61 5.79
N SER A 295 -0.56 -8.94 5.80
CA SER A 295 -1.49 -9.87 5.16
C SER A 295 -1.60 -11.18 5.95
N ALA A 296 -2.77 -11.39 6.53
CA ALA A 296 -3.16 -12.63 7.20
C ALA A 296 -3.71 -13.71 6.25
N SER A 297 -3.58 -13.54 4.92
CA SER A 297 -4.13 -14.52 3.96
C SER A 297 -3.37 -15.84 3.97
N ASP A 298 -4.06 -16.94 3.63
CA ASP A 298 -3.48 -18.30 3.53
C ASP A 298 -2.21 -18.36 2.68
N ALA A 299 -2.15 -17.57 1.61
CA ALA A 299 -0.98 -17.53 0.74
C ALA A 299 0.25 -16.96 1.46
N PHE A 300 0.08 -15.87 2.22
CA PHE A 300 1.13 -15.28 3.03
C PHE A 300 1.49 -16.17 4.22
N GLU A 301 0.51 -16.83 4.81
CA GLU A 301 0.73 -17.79 5.88
C GLU A 301 1.58 -18.99 5.41
N ARG A 302 1.33 -19.49 4.19
CA ARG A 302 2.16 -20.52 3.56
C ARG A 302 3.59 -20.00 3.27
N LEU A 303 3.73 -18.74 2.85
CA LEU A 303 5.04 -18.12 2.61
C LEU A 303 5.85 -17.99 3.90
N ARG A 304 5.23 -17.50 4.98
CA ARG A 304 5.87 -17.42 6.31
C ARG A 304 6.28 -18.80 6.83
N ARG A 305 5.41 -19.80 6.71
CA ARG A 305 5.76 -21.19 7.07
C ARG A 305 6.93 -21.73 6.26
N PHE A 306 6.99 -21.39 4.96
CA PHE A 306 8.12 -21.72 4.12
C PHE A 306 9.41 -21.03 4.60
N GLN A 307 9.38 -19.72 4.85
CA GLN A 307 10.52 -18.96 5.40
C GLN A 307 10.98 -19.58 6.72
N THR A 308 10.07 -19.79 7.69
CA THR A 308 10.39 -20.44 8.98
C THR A 308 10.96 -21.85 8.82
N ALA A 309 10.48 -22.64 7.85
CA ALA A 309 11.04 -23.96 7.57
C ALA A 309 12.47 -23.87 7.01
N ARG A 310 12.71 -22.95 6.06
CA ARG A 310 14.04 -22.71 5.47
C ARG A 310 15.03 -22.14 6.47
N THR A 311 14.63 -21.19 7.31
CA THR A 311 15.47 -20.67 8.41
C THR A 311 15.88 -21.80 9.36
N ARG A 312 14.93 -22.67 9.75
CA ARG A 312 15.25 -23.84 10.58
C ARG A 312 16.20 -24.82 9.88
N GLU A 313 16.03 -25.05 8.59
CA GLU A 313 16.93 -25.89 7.80
C GLU A 313 18.35 -25.29 7.72
N LEU A 314 18.45 -23.97 7.53
CA LEU A 314 19.71 -23.23 7.51
C LEU A 314 20.47 -23.40 8.83
N LEU A 315 19.81 -23.07 9.94
CA LEU A 315 20.40 -23.18 11.27
C LEU A 315 20.85 -24.61 11.59
N ARG A 316 20.05 -25.62 11.23
CA ARG A 316 20.44 -27.04 11.41
C ARG A 316 21.64 -27.43 10.56
N THR A 317 21.75 -26.90 9.34
CA THR A 317 22.88 -27.19 8.45
C THR A 317 24.18 -26.62 9.02
N ILE A 318 24.13 -25.38 9.53
CA ILE A 318 25.27 -24.72 10.18
C ILE A 318 25.65 -25.43 11.49
N ASP A 319 24.68 -25.79 12.32
CA ASP A 319 24.92 -26.53 13.58
C ASP A 319 25.54 -27.91 13.33
N LEU A 320 25.08 -28.64 12.31
CA LEU A 320 25.68 -29.91 11.91
C LEU A 320 27.14 -29.75 11.50
N LEU A 321 27.45 -28.72 10.70
CA LEU A 321 28.83 -28.40 10.31
C LEU A 321 29.71 -28.14 11.55
N ALA A 322 29.23 -27.32 12.49
CA ALA A 322 29.95 -27.03 13.73
C ALA A 322 30.20 -28.28 14.57
N LYS A 323 29.21 -29.18 14.68
CA LYS A 323 29.32 -30.46 15.40
C LYS A 323 30.34 -31.40 14.76
N LEU A 324 30.35 -31.51 13.43
CA LEU A 324 31.33 -32.33 12.71
C LEU A 324 32.76 -31.83 12.96
N ARG A 325 32.98 -30.52 12.88
CA ARG A 325 34.27 -29.89 13.20
C ARG A 325 34.72 -30.14 14.63
N ALA A 326 33.79 -30.05 15.59
CA ALA A 326 34.09 -30.34 17.00
C ALA A 326 34.45 -31.82 17.22
N ALA A 327 33.77 -32.74 16.53
CA ALA A 327 34.06 -34.17 16.60
C ALA A 327 35.42 -34.51 15.98
N GLU A 328 35.78 -33.90 14.84
CA GLU A 328 37.08 -34.10 14.19
C GLU A 328 38.24 -33.57 15.05
N LYS A 329 38.07 -32.41 15.70
CA LYS A 329 39.02 -31.87 16.70
C LYS A 329 39.15 -32.77 17.93
N LYS A 330 38.11 -33.52 18.29
CA LYS A 330 38.13 -34.48 19.41
C LYS A 330 38.79 -35.80 19.01
N ALA A 331 38.57 -36.26 17.78
CA ALA A 331 39.20 -37.47 17.23
C ALA A 331 40.71 -37.29 17.00
N THR A 332 41.15 -36.10 16.57
CA THR A 332 42.57 -35.73 16.52
C THR A 332 43.22 -35.54 17.89
N LYS A 333 42.43 -35.56 18.98
CA LYS A 333 42.85 -35.51 20.39
C LYS A 333 42.76 -36.87 21.09
N GLU A 334 42.87 -38.00 20.40
CA GLU A 334 43.01 -39.31 21.07
C GLU A 334 44.21 -39.32 22.03
N PRO A 335 44.06 -39.92 23.24
CA PRO A 335 45.08 -39.86 24.28
C PRO A 335 46.28 -40.73 23.91
N ASN A 336 47.48 -40.18 24.14
CA ASN A 336 48.76 -40.88 24.02
C ASN A 336 48.66 -42.32 24.60
N PRO A 337 49.20 -43.36 23.92
CA PRO A 337 49.17 -44.72 24.47
C PRO A 337 49.89 -44.73 25.84
N PRO A 338 49.43 -45.53 26.82
CA PRO A 338 50.07 -45.58 28.12
C PRO A 338 51.50 -46.06 27.94
N ALA A 339 52.45 -45.31 28.53
CA ALA A 339 53.88 -45.62 28.50
C ALA A 339 54.15 -47.09 28.86
N PRO A 340 55.20 -47.72 28.29
CA PRO A 340 55.44 -49.15 28.45
C PRO A 340 55.58 -49.51 29.93
N ARG A 341 54.79 -50.52 30.34
CA ARG A 341 54.82 -51.10 31.69
C ARG A 341 56.22 -51.66 31.97
N LYS A 342 56.90 -51.11 32.99
CA LYS A 342 58.11 -51.72 33.57
C LYS A 342 57.77 -53.14 34.11
N PRO A 343 58.70 -54.12 34.01
CA PRO A 343 58.43 -55.48 34.44
C PRO A 343 58.14 -55.55 35.95
N ALA A 344 57.13 -56.34 36.30
CA ALA A 344 56.69 -56.56 37.66
C ALA A 344 57.79 -57.26 38.50
N ALA A 345 58.21 -56.61 39.58
CA ALA A 345 58.82 -57.30 40.71
C ALA A 345 57.73 -58.08 41.46
N ARG A 346 57.98 -59.37 41.69
CA ARG A 346 57.10 -60.26 42.47
C ARG A 346 57.18 -59.94 43.97
N PRO A 347 56.14 -60.34 44.74
CA PRO A 347 55.71 -59.63 45.94
C PRO A 347 56.50 -60.08 47.17
N SER A 348 56.93 -59.12 47.98
CA SER A 348 57.41 -59.37 49.34
C SER A 348 56.54 -58.60 50.31
N SER A 349 55.72 -59.37 51.03
CA SER A 349 55.13 -59.14 52.34
C SER A 349 55.33 -57.78 53.03
N TYR A 350 54.20 -57.16 53.38
CA TYR A 350 53.97 -56.34 54.56
C TYR A 350 55.16 -55.54 55.11
N ARG A 351 55.19 -54.24 54.78
CA ARG A 351 55.54 -53.22 55.77
C ARG A 351 54.55 -52.09 55.66
N SER A 352 53.72 -51.99 56.69
CA SER A 352 52.91 -50.83 57.02
C SER A 352 53.80 -49.61 57.15
N ASP A 353 53.60 -48.61 56.28
CA ASP A 353 54.06 -47.26 56.61
C ASP A 353 53.16 -46.69 57.73
N PRO A 354 53.75 -46.04 58.75
CA PRO A 354 53.00 -45.49 59.86
C PRO A 354 52.00 -44.43 59.38
N ILE A 355 50.79 -44.46 59.96
CA ILE A 355 49.67 -43.52 59.71
C ILE A 355 50.09 -42.04 59.86
N GLU A 356 51.21 -41.77 60.55
CA GLU A 356 51.73 -40.45 60.87
C GLU A 356 52.16 -39.60 59.66
N ASN A 357 52.42 -40.20 58.48
CA ASN A 357 52.76 -39.45 57.25
C ASN A 357 51.55 -39.10 56.35
N LEU A 358 50.34 -39.56 56.68
CA LEU A 358 49.10 -39.18 55.99
C LEU A 358 48.30 -38.09 56.74
N VAL A 359 48.83 -37.60 57.86
CA VAL A 359 48.19 -36.60 58.73
C VAL A 359 48.86 -35.22 58.61
N ALA A 360 49.96 -35.09 57.87
CA ALA A 360 50.72 -33.84 57.76
C ALA A 360 50.19 -32.81 56.74
N GLU A 361 49.22 -33.15 55.88
CA GLU A 361 48.60 -32.17 54.95
C GLU A 361 47.07 -32.27 54.97
N GLY A 362 46.44 -31.46 55.83
CA GLY A 362 45.12 -30.86 55.57
C GLY A 362 43.86 -31.70 55.79
N MET A 363 43.94 -32.92 56.33
CA MET A 363 42.75 -33.78 56.51
C MET A 363 42.01 -33.58 57.85
N THR A 364 42.53 -32.75 58.76
CA THR A 364 41.92 -32.44 60.06
C THR A 364 40.83 -31.37 59.98
N ASP A 365 40.98 -30.37 59.10
CA ASP A 365 39.98 -29.29 58.94
C ASP A 365 38.71 -29.76 58.21
N TYR A 366 38.86 -30.73 57.31
CA TYR A 366 37.74 -31.34 56.58
C TYR A 366 36.89 -32.24 57.49
N LEU A 367 37.54 -32.97 58.42
CA LEU A 367 36.87 -33.86 59.35
C LEU A 367 36.23 -33.11 60.53
N ALA A 368 36.80 -31.97 60.96
CA ALA A 368 36.17 -31.08 61.93
C ALA A 368 34.85 -30.50 61.40
N LYS A 369 34.81 -30.08 60.13
CA LYS A 369 33.59 -29.60 59.46
C LYS A 369 32.53 -30.68 59.25
N LEU A 370 32.91 -31.97 59.22
CA LEU A 370 31.98 -33.08 59.10
C LEU A 370 31.41 -33.56 60.45
N LEU A 371 32.09 -33.25 61.56
CA LEU A 371 31.69 -33.66 62.92
C LEU A 371 30.77 -32.64 63.63
N GLU A 372 30.73 -31.39 63.20
CA GLU A 372 29.78 -30.37 63.71
C GLU A 372 28.37 -30.45 63.11
N ALA A 373 28.18 -31.17 62.00
CA ALA A 373 26.87 -31.36 61.37
C ALA A 373 26.42 -32.81 61.43
N GLY A 374 26.27 -33.34 62.64
CA GLY A 374 25.78 -34.69 62.88
C GLY A 374 24.28 -34.83 62.66
N GLU A 375 23.86 -35.38 61.52
CA GLU A 375 22.65 -36.21 61.44
C GLU A 375 22.70 -37.16 60.23
N ARG A 376 22.51 -38.46 60.50
CA ARG A 376 22.56 -39.58 59.56
C ARG A 376 21.24 -39.76 58.79
N PRO A 377 21.26 -40.39 57.59
CA PRO A 377 20.11 -40.46 56.70
C PRO A 377 19.15 -41.61 57.08
N SER A 378 17.84 -41.38 56.90
CA SER A 378 16.85 -42.46 56.79
C SER A 378 16.15 -42.44 55.42
N ARG A 379 15.90 -43.65 54.93
CA ARG A 379 15.40 -44.06 53.60
C ARG A 379 14.01 -43.48 53.27
N SER A 380 13.89 -42.88 52.07
CA SER A 380 12.76 -42.78 51.10
C SER A 380 11.27 -42.91 51.53
N PRO A 381 10.29 -42.49 50.69
CA PRO A 381 10.16 -41.32 49.80
C PRO A 381 8.79 -40.59 49.99
N LYS A 382 8.62 -39.35 49.47
CA LYS A 382 7.45 -38.89 48.67
C LYS A 382 7.25 -37.36 48.62
N ASN A 383 7.04 -36.90 47.38
CA ASN A 383 6.06 -35.93 46.86
C ASN A 383 5.94 -34.48 47.37
N ARG A 384 5.96 -33.60 46.33
CA ARG A 384 5.16 -32.38 46.08
C ARG A 384 5.51 -31.08 46.82
N ALA A 385 6.13 -30.18 46.04
CA ALA A 385 5.55 -28.91 45.56
C ALA A 385 4.75 -28.05 46.55
N ASN A 386 5.27 -26.87 46.91
CA ASN A 386 4.86 -25.56 46.36
C ASN A 386 5.50 -24.40 47.18
N GLU A 387 5.90 -23.35 46.44
CA GLU A 387 5.72 -21.89 46.65
C GLU A 387 5.83 -21.28 48.08
N ALA A 388 6.28 -20.05 48.32
CA ALA A 388 6.88 -18.97 47.57
C ALA A 388 7.28 -17.87 48.58
N ASN A 389 8.05 -16.91 48.08
CA ASN A 389 8.13 -15.49 48.46
C ASN A 389 9.10 -15.00 49.54
N ALA A 390 9.92 -14.04 49.10
CA ALA A 390 10.90 -13.24 49.82
C ALA A 390 10.56 -11.74 49.65
N ARG A 391 10.93 -10.94 50.66
CA ARG A 391 10.76 -9.48 50.78
C ARG A 391 12.08 -8.74 50.55
N GLU A 392 11.96 -7.48 50.08
CA GLU A 392 12.66 -6.21 50.49
C GLU A 392 14.21 -6.20 50.63
N SER A 393 15.01 -5.15 50.41
CA SER A 393 14.90 -3.72 50.02
C SER A 393 16.34 -3.10 50.02
N GLU A 394 16.69 -2.26 49.03
CA GLU A 394 17.55 -1.03 48.94
C GLU A 394 18.58 -0.56 50.04
N PRO A 395 19.39 0.55 49.89
CA PRO A 395 19.89 1.38 48.73
C PRO A 395 21.38 1.90 48.87
N SER A 396 21.88 2.78 47.97
CA SER A 396 22.61 4.07 48.25
C SER A 396 23.49 4.64 47.09
N THR A 397 23.62 5.98 47.05
CA THR A 397 24.07 6.94 46.00
C THR A 397 25.47 7.57 46.25
N LEU A 398 26.12 8.25 45.27
CA LEU A 398 26.68 9.65 45.32
C LEU A 398 27.56 10.12 44.11
N GLN A 399 27.25 11.36 43.63
CA GLN A 399 28.06 12.51 43.06
C GLN A 399 29.08 12.35 41.88
N GLN A 400 29.05 13.07 40.73
CA GLN A 400 29.05 14.51 40.28
C GLN A 400 30.45 15.21 40.15
N VAL A 401 30.81 15.76 38.96
CA VAL A 401 31.36 17.14 38.66
C VAL A 401 31.39 17.48 37.12
N MET A 402 30.79 18.64 36.79
CA MET A 402 30.80 19.69 35.70
C MET A 402 31.84 19.68 34.52
N ASN A 403 31.52 19.88 33.20
CA ASN A 403 31.02 21.01 32.33
C ASN A 403 32.11 22.02 31.77
N PRO A 404 31.93 22.85 30.70
CA PRO A 404 31.48 22.66 29.28
C PRO A 404 32.37 23.46 28.24
N VAL A 405 32.00 23.55 26.93
CA VAL A 405 32.06 24.75 26.00
C VAL A 405 31.88 24.40 24.49
N VAL A 406 30.88 25.07 23.87
CA VAL A 406 30.69 25.66 22.50
C VAL A 406 31.50 25.22 21.27
N GLY A 407 30.81 25.03 20.12
CA GLY A 407 31.39 25.12 18.76
C GLY A 407 30.39 24.92 17.60
N SER A 408 30.26 25.93 16.73
CA SER A 408 29.37 26.08 15.57
C SER A 408 29.96 25.54 14.25
N LEU A 409 29.16 25.56 13.16
CA LEU A 409 29.45 25.39 11.71
C LEU A 409 29.25 23.97 11.15
N GLY A 410 28.69 23.74 9.97
CA GLY A 410 28.25 24.64 8.90
C GLY A 410 27.78 23.85 7.67
N SER A 411 26.80 24.43 6.98
CA SER A 411 26.18 24.01 5.72
C SER A 411 27.19 24.00 4.55
N LYS A 412 27.03 23.06 3.60
CA LYS A 412 27.63 23.13 2.25
C LYS A 412 26.59 22.86 1.18
N ARG A 413 26.18 23.96 0.52
CA ARG A 413 25.66 24.01 -0.87
C ARG A 413 26.78 23.62 -1.84
N SER A 414 26.43 22.93 -2.92
CA SER A 414 27.21 22.87 -4.16
C SER A 414 26.38 23.45 -5.31
N GLN A 415 26.95 24.45 -5.99
CA GLN A 415 26.51 24.98 -7.28
C GLN A 415 27.76 25.22 -8.15
N SER A 416 27.70 24.76 -9.39
CA SER A 416 28.46 25.19 -10.58
C SER A 416 27.64 24.62 -11.77
N GLY A 417 27.05 25.37 -12.73
CA GLY A 417 27.62 26.38 -13.63
C GLY A 417 28.48 25.69 -14.70
N ALA A 418 28.30 25.76 -16.02
CA ALA A 418 27.45 26.53 -16.94
C ALA A 418 27.56 25.91 -18.36
N GLY A 419 26.64 26.26 -19.28
CA GLY A 419 27.01 26.56 -20.69
C GLY A 419 26.52 25.66 -21.85
N SER A 420 25.65 26.26 -22.70
CA SER A 420 25.76 26.33 -24.18
C SER A 420 25.15 25.26 -25.12
N SER A 421 24.10 25.72 -25.83
CA SER A 421 23.86 25.64 -27.30
C SER A 421 23.35 24.36 -28.01
N ARG A 422 22.12 24.53 -28.56
CA ARG A 422 21.36 23.95 -29.72
C ARG A 422 22.16 23.45 -30.97
N PRO A 423 21.53 22.88 -32.04
CA PRO A 423 20.19 22.25 -32.24
C PRO A 423 20.17 20.96 -33.14
N SER A 424 18.94 20.48 -33.44
CA SER A 424 18.42 19.81 -34.66
C SER A 424 18.66 18.32 -34.95
N GLU A 425 17.55 17.56 -35.07
CA GLU A 425 17.13 16.70 -36.21
C GLU A 425 15.93 15.84 -35.73
N ALA A 426 14.70 16.03 -36.23
CA ALA A 426 14.12 15.56 -37.50
C ALA A 426 13.34 14.24 -37.33
N ALA A 427 12.32 14.08 -38.19
CA ALA A 427 11.44 12.92 -38.41
C ALA A 427 10.12 12.94 -37.58
N VAL A 428 8.90 12.86 -38.13
CA VAL A 428 8.40 12.44 -39.46
C VAL A 428 7.04 13.11 -39.71
N GLU A 429 6.85 13.60 -40.94
CA GLU A 429 5.58 14.03 -41.52
C GLU A 429 4.60 12.85 -41.70
N ALA A 430 3.32 13.06 -41.41
CA ALA A 430 2.25 12.17 -41.86
C ALA A 430 1.30 12.95 -42.78
N GLU A 431 1.42 12.74 -44.09
CA GLU A 431 0.35 13.04 -45.04
C GLU A 431 -0.74 11.95 -44.96
N PRO A 432 -2.03 12.31 -45.15
CA PRO A 432 -3.11 11.36 -45.36
C PRO A 432 -3.42 11.23 -46.85
N ASP A 433 -3.21 10.06 -47.42
CA ASP A 433 -3.61 9.78 -48.80
C ASP A 433 -5.06 9.27 -48.87
N ARG A 434 -5.79 9.85 -49.82
CA ARG A 434 -7.21 9.64 -50.09
C ARG A 434 -7.42 8.40 -50.98
N ALA A 435 -8.62 7.83 -50.84
CA ALA A 435 -9.61 7.60 -51.92
C ALA A 435 -10.05 6.15 -52.22
N ALA A 436 -11.38 6.04 -52.22
CA ALA A 436 -12.24 5.45 -53.27
C ALA A 436 -12.87 4.06 -53.07
N GLY A 437 -14.21 4.05 -53.25
CA GLY A 437 -14.99 2.94 -53.83
C GLY A 437 -15.94 2.24 -52.87
N SER A 438 -17.15 2.76 -52.60
CA SER A 438 -18.40 2.66 -53.39
C SER A 438 -19.22 1.35 -53.21
N ASN A 439 -20.50 1.57 -52.90
CA ASN A 439 -21.71 0.80 -53.27
C ASN A 439 -22.13 -0.42 -52.43
N GLY A 440 -23.39 -0.38 -51.98
CA GLY A 440 -24.17 -1.59 -51.64
C GLY A 440 -25.37 -1.37 -50.72
N SER A 441 -26.40 -0.69 -51.20
CA SER A 441 -27.70 -0.52 -50.53
C SER A 441 -28.58 -1.78 -50.58
N GLY A 442 -29.15 -2.17 -49.43
CA GLY A 442 -30.43 -2.89 -49.27
C GLY A 442 -30.44 -4.43 -49.45
N PRO A 443 -31.50 -5.15 -48.99
CA PRO A 443 -32.78 -4.63 -48.54
C PRO A 443 -33.27 -5.06 -47.15
N VAL A 444 -34.32 -4.35 -46.75
CA VAL A 444 -35.28 -4.56 -45.66
C VAL A 444 -36.08 -5.86 -45.88
N CYS A 445 -36.24 -6.66 -44.82
CA CYS A 445 -37.31 -7.66 -44.71
C CYS A 445 -38.19 -7.30 -43.51
N GLY A 446 -39.45 -6.98 -43.80
CA GLY A 446 -40.54 -7.03 -42.82
C GLY A 446 -41.25 -8.38 -42.89
N GLY A 447 -42.07 -8.68 -41.87
CA GLY A 447 -43.13 -9.69 -41.96
C GLY A 447 -43.25 -10.63 -40.77
N ASP A 448 -44.40 -10.51 -40.10
CA ASP A 448 -45.16 -11.55 -39.39
C ASP A 448 -44.76 -11.89 -37.94
N GLY A 449 -45.69 -12.01 -36.97
CA GLY A 449 -47.15 -12.01 -37.07
C GLY A 449 -47.80 -12.00 -35.68
N ALA A 450 -49.03 -11.51 -35.66
CA ALA A 450 -49.91 -11.43 -34.50
C ALA A 450 -50.52 -12.79 -34.13
N VAL A 451 -50.71 -13.04 -32.83
CA VAL A 451 -51.75 -13.92 -32.30
C VAL A 451 -52.18 -13.35 -30.94
N LEU A 452 -53.45 -12.96 -30.80
CA LEU A 452 -54.42 -13.50 -29.83
C LEU A 452 -55.60 -12.54 -29.59
N SER A 453 -56.77 -13.08 -29.95
CA SER A 453 -58.13 -12.86 -29.41
C SER A 453 -58.89 -11.57 -29.71
#